data_AF-A0A3B1E8R5-F1
#
_entry.id   AF-A0A3B1E8R5-F1
#
_cell.length_a   1.000
_cell.length_b   1.000
_cell.length_c   1.000
_cell.angle_alpha   90.00
_cell.angle_beta   90.00
_cell.angle_gamma   90.00
#
_symmetry.space_group_name_H-M   'P 1'
#
loop_
_entity.id
_entity.type
_entity.pdbx_description
1 polymer ?
#
loop_
_entity_poly.entity_id
_entity_poly.type
_entity_poly.pdbx_seq_one_letter_code
_entity_poly.pdbx_strand_id
1 'polypeptide(L)'
;NPLDAGVVLPNAEGAFDGFDLVDLADLLGVSRVELDAGAAEPRVLDLREEARCERSWKRDGTVKRRSDGGMLSDRDAAAVGVS
;
A
#
# COMPACT_ATOMS: atom_id res chain seq x y z
N ASN A 1 -12.35 6.22 3.34
CA ASN A 1 -12.39 5.02 2.50
C ASN A 1 -11.28 4.09 3.01
N PRO A 2 -11.42 2.75 3.11
CA PRO A 2 -10.32 1.86 3.52
C PRO A 2 -9.01 2.05 2.74
N LEU A 3 -9.09 2.50 1.48
CA LEU A 3 -7.92 2.86 0.67
C LEU A 3 -7.24 4.18 1.09
N ASP A 4 -7.83 4.94 2.01
CA ASP A 4 -7.14 6.05 2.67
C ASP A 4 -6.32 5.58 3.89
N ALA A 5 -6.34 4.28 4.21
CA ALA A 5 -5.66 3.72 5.36
C ALA A 5 -4.48 2.82 4.96
N GLY A 6 -3.47 2.79 5.83
CA GLY A 6 -2.51 1.70 5.94
C GLY A 6 -2.68 0.98 7.27
N VAL A 7 -2.03 -0.16 7.43
CA VAL A 7 -1.97 -0.88 8.71
C VAL A 7 -0.53 -1.27 9.03
N VAL A 8 -0.14 -1.06 10.27
CA VAL A 8 1.08 -1.64 10.83
C VAL A 8 0.67 -2.87 11.62
N LEU A 9 1.27 -4.02 11.33
CA LEU A 9 1.00 -5.30 12.01
C LEU A 9 2.21 -5.71 12.86
N PRO A 10 1.98 -6.23 14.09
CA PRO A 10 3.00 -6.93 14.86
C PRO A 10 3.58 -8.09 14.07
N ASN A 11 4.91 -8.22 14.07
CA ASN A 11 5.59 -9.35 13.42
C ASN A 11 6.81 -9.84 14.20
N ALA A 12 6.75 -9.83 15.54
CA ALA A 12 7.86 -10.25 16.40
C ALA A 12 8.29 -11.72 16.16
N GLU A 13 7.35 -12.58 15.79
CA GLU A 13 7.56 -14.01 15.54
C GLU A 13 7.73 -14.35 14.05
N GLY A 14 7.75 -13.35 13.16
CA GLY A 14 7.91 -13.57 11.72
C GLY A 14 6.73 -14.27 11.02
N ALA A 15 5.54 -14.28 11.63
CA ALA A 15 4.36 -14.95 11.10
C ALA A 15 3.94 -14.43 9.70
N PHE A 16 4.30 -13.18 9.37
CA PHE A 16 3.98 -12.56 8.09
C PHE A 16 5.13 -12.57 7.07
N ASP A 17 6.30 -13.14 7.41
CA ASP A 17 7.52 -13.09 6.56
C ASP A 17 7.35 -13.79 5.20
N GLY A 18 6.38 -14.71 5.10
CA GLY A 18 6.05 -15.42 3.86
C GLY A 18 5.11 -14.66 2.92
N PHE A 19 4.58 -13.50 3.31
CA PHE A 19 3.65 -12.72 2.50
C PHE A 19 4.35 -11.59 1.76
N ASP A 20 3.97 -11.38 0.50
CA ASP A 20 4.19 -10.10 -0.15
C ASP A 20 3.28 -9.03 0.50
N LEU A 21 3.84 -7.89 0.90
CA LEU A 21 3.09 -6.87 1.63
C LEU A 21 2.06 -6.14 0.76
N VAL A 22 2.24 -6.11 -0.56
CA VAL A 22 1.26 -5.53 -1.49
C VAL A 22 0.05 -6.46 -1.57
N ASP A 23 0.28 -7.77 -1.71
CA ASP A 23 -0.80 -8.77 -1.70
C ASP A 23 -1.52 -8.81 -0.35
N LEU A 24 -0.79 -8.70 0.76
CA LEU A 24 -1.40 -8.61 2.09
C LEU A 24 -2.25 -7.34 2.25
N ALA A 25 -1.80 -6.21 1.70
CA ALA A 25 -2.62 -4.99 1.67
C ALA A 25 -3.89 -5.15 0.82
N ASP A 26 -3.81 -5.85 -0.31
CA ASP A 26 -4.98 -6.22 -1.12
C ASP A 26 -5.95 -7.12 -0.34
N LEU A 27 -5.45 -8.15 0.34
CA LEU A 27 -6.25 -9.07 1.14
C LEU A 27 -7.01 -8.34 2.27
N LEU A 28 -6.36 -7.36 2.90
CA LEU A 28 -6.95 -6.55 3.97
C LEU A 28 -7.80 -5.38 3.46
N GLY A 29 -7.84 -5.14 2.14
CA GLY A 29 -8.60 -4.05 1.54
C GLY A 29 -8.08 -2.65 1.89
N VAL A 30 -6.78 -2.51 2.14
CA VAL A 30 -6.11 -1.24 2.49
C VAL A 30 -5.04 -0.86 1.46
N SER A 31 -4.49 0.35 1.60
CA SER A 31 -3.48 0.86 0.67
C SER A 31 -2.05 0.40 0.96
N ARG A 32 -1.72 0.13 2.23
CA ARG A 32 -0.37 -0.24 2.64
C ARG A 32 -0.38 -1.14 3.87
N VAL A 33 0.53 -2.10 3.91
CA VAL A 33 0.86 -2.89 5.10
C VAL A 33 2.32 -2.64 5.43
N GLU A 34 2.60 -2.42 6.70
CA GLU A 34 3.95 -2.38 7.27
C GLU A 34 4.03 -3.41 8.40
N LEU A 35 5.19 -4.04 8.57
CA LEU A 35 5.44 -4.98 9.65
C LEU A 35 6.36 -4.34 10.68
N ASP A 36 6.00 -4.45 11.95
CA ASP A 36 6.78 -3.91 13.06
C ASP A 36 6.97 -4.99 14.12
N ALA A 37 8.22 -5.43 14.32
CA ALA A 37 8.56 -6.45 15.32
C ALA A 37 8.45 -5.92 16.77
N GLY A 38 8.44 -4.60 16.97
CA GLY A 38 8.26 -3.96 18.27
C GLY A 38 6.81 -3.60 18.59
N ALA A 39 5.90 -3.68 17.63
CA ALA A 39 4.47 -3.42 17.86
C ALA A 39 3.83 -4.55 18.66
N ALA A 40 3.05 -4.19 19.68
CA ALA A 40 2.26 -5.15 20.46
C ALA A 40 0.88 -5.43 19.86
N GLU A 41 0.32 -4.47 19.11
CA GLU A 41 -1.00 -4.54 18.52
C GLU A 41 -1.04 -3.88 17.13
N PRO A 42 -1.98 -4.28 16.24
CA PRO A 42 -2.20 -3.60 14.98
C PRO A 42 -2.59 -2.13 15.17
N ARG A 43 -2.09 -1.25 14.30
CA ARG A 43 -2.52 0.16 14.26
C ARG A 43 -2.80 0.62 12.84
N VAL A 44 -3.77 1.52 12.71
CA VAL A 44 -4.15 2.12 11.43
C VAL A 44 -3.32 3.39 11.20
N LEU A 45 -2.79 3.53 9.98
CA LEU A 45 -2.15 4.74 9.49
C LEU A 45 -3.13 5.52 8.63
N ASP A 46 -3.23 6.83 8.86
CA ASP A 46 -3.98 7.73 7.99
C ASP A 46 -3.09 8.17 6.82
N LEU A 47 -3.48 7.83 5.60
CA LEU A 47 -2.74 8.12 4.38
C LEU A 47 -3.44 9.19 3.53
N ARG A 48 -4.44 9.92 4.05
CA ARG A 48 -5.21 10.89 3.24
C ARG A 48 -4.37 11.96 2.56
N GLU A 49 -3.24 12.33 3.16
CA GLU A 49 -2.29 13.32 2.64
C GLU A 49 -1.28 12.73 1.62
N GLU A 50 -1.22 11.41 1.48
CA GLU A 50 -0.32 10.74 0.53
C GLU A 50 -0.86 10.77 -0.90
N ALA A 51 0.02 10.66 -1.89
CA ALA A 51 -0.40 10.61 -3.30
C ALA A 51 -1.33 9.41 -3.56
N ARG A 52 -2.43 9.65 -4.28
CA ARG A 52 -3.46 8.65 -4.62
C ARG A 52 -3.37 8.26 -6.08
N CYS A 53 -3.30 6.97 -6.36
CA CYS A 53 -3.37 6.43 -7.72
C CYS A 53 -4.72 6.73 -8.36
N GLU A 54 -4.74 7.20 -9.60
CA GLU A 54 -5.99 7.54 -10.31
C GLU A 54 -6.79 6.31 -10.74
N ARG A 55 -6.13 5.16 -10.93
CA ARG A 55 -6.76 3.92 -11.39
C ARG A 55 -7.33 3.07 -10.24
N SER A 56 -6.47 2.62 -9.31
CA SER A 56 -6.91 1.78 -8.18
C SER A 56 -7.35 2.56 -6.94
N TRP A 57 -7.11 3.87 -6.90
CA TRP A 57 -7.34 4.73 -5.72
C TRP A 57 -6.46 4.41 -4.50
N LYS A 58 -5.48 3.51 -4.64
CA LYS A 58 -4.52 3.19 -3.59
C LYS A 58 -3.49 4.30 -3.35
N ARG A 59 -2.92 4.28 -2.14
CA ARG A 59 -1.86 5.16 -1.64
C ARG A 59 -0.65 4.35 -1.17
N ASP A 60 -0.17 3.46 -2.05
CA ASP A 60 0.83 2.44 -1.72
C ASP A 60 2.26 2.97 -1.54
N GLY A 61 2.49 4.26 -1.73
CA GLY A 61 3.81 4.90 -1.60
C GLY A 61 4.64 4.92 -2.89
N THR A 62 4.16 4.31 -3.96
CA THR A 62 4.82 4.30 -5.28
C THR A 62 4.14 5.23 -6.31
N VAL A 63 3.08 5.91 -5.89
CA VAL A 63 2.29 6.80 -6.75
C VAL A 63 3.12 8.00 -7.18
N LYS A 64 3.28 8.15 -8.49
CA LYS A 64 4.00 9.27 -9.12
C LYS A 64 3.43 9.55 -10.51
N ARG A 65 3.78 10.72 -11.05
CA ARG A 65 3.41 11.08 -12.42
C ARG A 65 4.12 10.16 -13.42
N ARG A 66 3.38 9.63 -14.39
CA ARG A 66 3.86 8.74 -15.46
C ARG A 66 4.05 9.48 -16.78
N SER A 67 4.63 8.78 -17.75
CA SER A 67 4.91 9.29 -19.10
C SER A 67 3.67 9.77 -19.87
N ASP A 68 2.49 9.25 -19.54
CA ASP A 68 1.19 9.69 -20.09
C ASP A 68 0.59 10.88 -19.33
N GLY A 69 1.26 11.36 -18.28
CA GLY A 69 0.82 12.45 -17.42
C GLY A 69 -0.08 12.02 -16.25
N GLY A 70 -0.53 10.76 -16.19
CA GLY A 70 -1.37 10.24 -15.11
C GLY A 70 -0.59 10.03 -13.80
N MET A 71 -1.31 10.03 -12.67
CA MET A 71 -0.76 9.70 -11.36
C MET A 71 -1.05 8.24 -11.02
N LEU A 72 -0.07 7.37 -11.25
CA LEU A 72 -0.24 5.92 -11.06
C LEU A 72 0.80 5.35 -10.09
N SER A 73 0.39 4.34 -9.33
CA SER A 73 1.35 3.46 -8.62
C SER A 73 2.16 2.63 -9.61
N ASP A 74 3.28 2.05 -9.16
CA ASP A 74 4.13 1.24 -10.03
C ASP A 74 3.38 0.03 -10.59
N ARG A 75 2.51 -0.60 -9.76
CA ARG A 75 1.65 -1.71 -10.19
C ARG A 75 0.66 -1.29 -11.29
N ASP A 76 -0.02 -0.17 -11.10
CA ASP A 76 -1.03 0.28 -12.05
C ASP A 76 -0.42 0.79 -13.35
N ALA A 77 0.75 1.44 -13.27
CA ALA A 77 1.52 1.85 -14.44
C ALA A 77 1.96 0.63 -15.28
N ALA A 78 2.50 -0.41 -14.62
CA ALA A 78 2.87 -1.65 -15.29
C ALA A 78 1.66 -2.34 -15.96
N ALA A 79 0.50 -2.35 -15.31
CA ALA A 79 -0.72 -2.96 -15.84
C ALA A 79 -1.25 -2.28 -17.10
N VAL A 80 -0.98 -0.99 -17.29
CA VAL A 80 -1.40 -0.22 -18.48
C VAL A 80 -0.25 0.08 -19.44
N GLY A 81 0.96 -0.41 -19.15
CA GLY A 81 2.11 -0.29 -20.04
C GLY A 81 2.74 1.09 -20.10
N VAL A 82 2.68 1.88 -19.02
CA VAL A 82 3.30 3.22 -18.93
C VAL A 82 4.41 3.22 -17.88
N SER A 83 5.42 4.09 -18.07
CA SER A 83 6.60 4.22 -17.21
C SER A 83 6.50 5.42 -16.27
#